data_AF-A0A1R3W3A3-F1
#
_entry.id   AF-A0A1R3W3A3-F1
#
_cell.length_a   1.000
_cell.length_b   1.000
_cell.length_c   1.000
_cell.angle_alpha   90.00
_cell.angle_beta   90.00
_cell.angle_gamma   90.00
#
_symmetry.space_group_name_H-M   'P 1'
#
loop_
_entity.id
_entity.type
_entity.pdbx_description
1 polymer ?
#
loop_
_entity_poly.entity_id
_entity_poly.type
_entity_poly.pdbx_seq_one_letter_code
_entity_poly.pdbx_strand_id
1 'polypeptide(L)'
;MDAQRIKESFAFDLKVTARLQQQWVGLIEQSVWGEIKSEKIGALGRLRKRLLELGENLASVTRSRQWIPSERERVKSAMAASLNLRDSLQQFERLAQTLNGGADFPAFERDFLQFRSDLLRFIEHHEAIWCDLLESQY
;
A
#
# COMPACT_ATOMS: atom_id res chain seq x y z
N MET A 1 16.09 10.56 -20.52
CA MET A 1 15.00 9.58 -20.38
C MET A 1 13.96 9.87 -21.43
N ASP A 2 13.18 8.87 -21.85
CA ASP A 2 12.01 9.12 -22.67
C ASP A 2 10.89 9.70 -21.77
N ALA A 3 10.62 10.99 -21.94
CA ALA A 3 9.60 11.73 -21.19
C ALA A 3 8.20 11.08 -21.31
N GLN A 4 7.92 10.42 -22.44
CA GLN A 4 6.66 9.72 -22.66
C GLN A 4 6.59 8.45 -21.79
N ARG A 5 7.66 7.63 -21.75
CA ARG A 5 7.71 6.44 -20.88
C ARG A 5 7.62 6.79 -19.40
N ILE A 6 8.21 7.92 -18.97
CA ILE A 6 8.05 8.40 -17.59
C ILE A 6 6.61 8.76 -17.30
N LYS A 7 5.97 9.54 -18.19
CA LYS A 7 4.57 9.94 -18.03
C LYS A 7 3.66 8.72 -17.96
N GLU A 8 3.89 7.71 -18.79
CA GLU A 8 3.17 6.43 -18.79
C GLU A 8 3.41 5.64 -17.51
N SER A 9 4.63 5.64 -16.95
CA SER A 9 4.92 4.97 -15.68
C SER A 9 4.18 5.55 -14.46
N PHE A 10 3.60 6.74 -14.59
CA PHE A 10 2.76 7.39 -13.58
C PHE A 10 1.27 7.37 -13.94
N ALA A 11 0.89 6.75 -15.05
CA ALA A 11 -0.50 6.59 -15.46
C ALA A 11 -1.13 5.37 -14.78
N PHE A 12 -1.31 5.47 -13.45
CA PHE A 12 -1.92 4.42 -12.65
C PHE A 12 -3.32 4.03 -13.17
N ASP A 13 -3.62 2.73 -13.21
CA ASP A 13 -4.98 2.26 -13.50
C ASP A 13 -5.94 2.72 -12.39
N LEU A 14 -6.88 3.60 -12.76
CA LEU A 14 -7.89 4.15 -11.86
C LEU A 14 -8.78 3.08 -11.24
N LYS A 15 -9.05 1.97 -11.95
CA LYS A 15 -9.85 0.87 -11.41
C LYS A 15 -9.07 0.09 -10.35
N VAL A 16 -7.78 -0.13 -10.57
CA VAL A 16 -6.91 -0.82 -9.60
C VAL A 16 -6.73 0.03 -8.34
N THR A 17 -6.43 1.31 -8.50
CA THR A 17 -6.26 2.23 -7.36
C THR A 17 -7.56 2.42 -6.58
N ALA A 18 -8.71 2.56 -7.25
CA ALA A 18 -10.01 2.61 -6.59
C ALA A 18 -10.33 1.30 -5.83
N ARG A 19 -10.02 0.13 -6.41
CA ARG A 19 -10.21 -1.17 -5.75
C ARG A 19 -9.36 -1.28 -4.49
N LEU A 20 -8.07 -0.92 -4.56
CA LEU A 20 -7.16 -0.93 -3.40
C LEU A 20 -7.66 0.02 -2.30
N GLN A 21 -8.13 1.21 -2.68
CA GLN A 21 -8.73 2.15 -1.73
C GLN A 21 -9.98 1.57 -1.07
N GLN A 22 -10.87 0.94 -1.82
CA GLN A 22 -12.09 0.32 -1.28
C GLN A 22 -11.76 -0.83 -0.32
N GLN A 23 -10.83 -1.71 -0.69
CA GLN A 23 -10.37 -2.79 0.18
C GLN A 23 -9.76 -2.24 1.47
N TRP A 24 -8.93 -1.21 1.39
CA TRP A 24 -8.35 -0.54 2.56
C TRP A 24 -9.43 0.06 3.47
N VAL A 25 -10.43 0.75 2.92
CA VAL A 25 -11.57 1.29 3.69
C VAL A 25 -12.33 0.15 4.38
N GLY A 26 -12.60 -0.95 3.68
CA GLY A 26 -13.27 -2.12 4.27
C GLY A 26 -12.49 -2.69 5.46
N LEU A 27 -11.17 -2.78 5.36
CA LEU A 27 -10.32 -3.21 6.48
C LEU A 27 -10.38 -2.22 7.66
N ILE A 28 -10.43 -0.91 7.40
CA ILE A 28 -10.57 0.11 8.44
C ILE A 28 -11.91 -0.09 9.15
N GLU A 29 -13.00 -0.21 8.41
CA GLU A 29 -14.35 -0.42 8.96
C GLU A 29 -14.40 -1.68 9.83
N GLN A 30 -13.90 -2.82 9.33
CA GLN A 30 -13.83 -4.05 10.10
C GLN A 30 -12.96 -3.92 11.35
N SER A 31 -11.83 -3.21 11.27
CA SER A 31 -10.94 -3.01 12.42
C SER A 31 -11.56 -2.15 13.52
N VAL A 32 -12.48 -1.24 13.17
CA VAL A 32 -13.11 -0.29 14.10
C VAL A 32 -14.42 -0.85 14.65
N TRP A 33 -15.27 -1.38 13.78
CA TRP A 33 -16.63 -1.80 14.09
C TRP A 33 -16.81 -3.31 14.24
N GLY A 34 -15.90 -4.11 13.67
CA GLY A 34 -15.96 -5.56 13.74
C GLY A 34 -15.51 -6.12 15.08
N GLU A 35 -16.01 -7.30 15.43
CA GLU A 35 -15.56 -8.06 16.58
C GLU A 35 -14.28 -8.83 16.24
N ILE A 36 -13.14 -8.17 16.46
CA ILE A 36 -11.79 -8.74 16.35
C ILE A 36 -11.09 -8.67 17.71
N LYS A 37 -10.37 -9.72 18.09
CA LYS A 37 -9.72 -9.88 19.40
C LYS A 37 -8.22 -10.13 19.26
N SER A 38 -7.51 -9.73 20.31
CA SER A 38 -6.10 -10.04 20.53
C SER A 38 -5.86 -10.21 22.03
N GLU A 39 -5.06 -11.19 22.41
CA GLU A 39 -4.56 -11.34 23.79
C GLU A 39 -3.58 -10.24 24.18
N LYS A 40 -2.98 -9.52 23.22
CA LYS A 40 -1.99 -8.48 23.50
C LYS A 40 -2.69 -7.14 23.75
N ILE A 41 -2.51 -6.61 24.95
CA ILE A 41 -3.01 -5.27 25.32
C ILE A 41 -2.54 -4.23 24.31
N GLY A 42 -3.49 -3.42 23.83
CA GLY A 42 -3.24 -2.34 22.87
C GLY A 42 -2.94 -2.79 21.43
N ALA A 43 -3.01 -4.09 21.11
CA ALA A 43 -2.77 -4.58 19.76
C ALA A 43 -3.73 -3.98 18.73
N LEU A 44 -5.03 -3.93 19.02
CA LEU A 44 -6.03 -3.36 18.10
C LEU A 44 -5.80 -1.86 17.84
N GLY A 45 -5.43 -1.09 18.86
CA GLY A 45 -5.10 0.33 18.70
C GLY A 45 -3.88 0.54 17.78
N ARG A 46 -2.82 -0.26 17.98
CA ARG A 46 -1.64 -0.23 17.10
C ARG A 46 -1.96 -0.70 15.69
N LEU A 47 -2.79 -1.72 15.54
CA LEU A 47 -3.23 -2.25 14.23
C LEU A 47 -3.95 -1.16 13.43
N ARG A 48 -4.93 -0.48 14.04
CA ARG A 48 -5.68 0.62 13.40
C ARG A 48 -4.76 1.75 12.96
N LYS A 49 -3.82 2.14 13.82
CA LYS A 49 -2.81 3.15 13.47
C LYS A 49 -1.99 2.73 12.25
N ARG A 50 -1.50 1.48 12.21
CA ARG A 50 -0.74 0.98 11.05
C ARG A 50 -1.58 0.88 9.79
N LEU A 51 -2.85 0.52 9.93
CA LEU A 51 -3.77 0.47 8.80
C LEU A 51 -4.01 1.86 8.21
N LEU A 52 -4.11 2.90 9.05
CA LEU A 52 -4.19 4.29 8.59
C LEU A 52 -2.92 4.70 7.83
N GLU A 53 -1.74 4.46 8.41
CA GLU A 53 -0.44 4.75 7.78
C GLU A 53 -0.29 4.02 6.43
N LEU A 54 -0.82 2.80 6.31
CA LEU A 54 -0.81 2.04 5.06
C LEU A 54 -1.62 2.73 3.95
N GLY A 55 -2.78 3.28 4.30
CA GLY A 55 -3.60 4.09 3.39
C GLY A 55 -2.92 5.40 2.98
N GLU A 56 -2.27 6.08 3.92
CA GLU A 56 -1.49 7.29 3.64
C GLU A 56 -0.31 7.00 2.69
N ASN A 57 0.39 5.89 2.88
CA ASN A 57 1.47 5.46 1.99
C ASN A 57 0.96 5.08 0.59
N LEU A 58 -0.19 4.41 0.48
CA LEU A 58 -0.83 4.11 -0.80
C LEU A 58 -1.21 5.41 -1.54
N ALA A 59 -1.77 6.38 -0.83
CA ALA A 59 -2.05 7.70 -1.38
C ALA A 59 -0.75 8.42 -1.82
N SER A 60 0.32 8.30 -1.04
CA SER A 60 1.63 8.88 -1.38
C SER A 60 2.19 8.31 -2.69
N VAL A 61 2.09 6.99 -2.92
CA VAL A 61 2.52 6.36 -4.16
C VAL A 61 1.77 6.90 -5.38
N THR A 62 0.45 7.05 -5.26
CA THR A 62 -0.43 7.42 -6.40
C THR A 62 -0.54 8.92 -6.67
N ARG A 63 -0.05 9.77 -5.76
CA ARG A 63 -0.07 11.24 -5.93
C ARG A 63 0.78 11.71 -7.11
N SER A 64 0.31 12.80 -7.73
CA SER A 64 1.04 13.47 -8.80
C SER A 64 2.40 13.97 -8.33
N ARG A 65 3.44 13.70 -9.13
CA ARG A 65 4.82 14.16 -8.92
C ARG A 65 5.27 15.19 -9.97
N GLN A 66 4.33 15.76 -10.71
CA GLN A 66 4.64 16.73 -11.78
C GLN A 66 5.35 18.00 -11.26
N TRP A 67 5.19 18.33 -9.98
CA TRP A 67 5.84 19.46 -9.32
C TRP A 67 7.37 19.32 -9.18
N ILE A 68 7.91 18.09 -9.22
CA ILE A 68 9.38 17.86 -9.18
C ILE A 68 9.93 18.15 -10.59
N PRO A 69 10.88 19.07 -10.81
CA PRO A 69 11.34 19.38 -12.17
C PRO A 69 12.13 18.25 -12.84
N SER A 70 12.98 17.55 -12.07
CA SER A 70 13.84 16.47 -12.58
C SER A 70 13.07 15.16 -12.71
N GLU A 71 13.06 14.60 -13.92
CA GLU A 71 12.42 13.32 -14.22
C GLU A 71 12.98 12.15 -13.41
N ARG A 72 14.31 12.08 -13.28
CA ARG A 72 14.98 11.07 -12.47
C ARG A 72 14.56 11.17 -11.01
N GLU A 73 14.48 12.39 -10.47
CA GLU A 73 14.07 12.60 -9.08
C GLU A 73 12.57 12.27 -8.87
N ARG A 74 11.71 12.45 -9.89
CA ARG A 74 10.33 11.95 -9.84
C ARG A 74 10.29 10.44 -9.65
N VAL A 75 11.05 9.70 -10.46
CA VAL A 75 11.08 8.22 -10.40
C VAL A 75 11.68 7.75 -9.07
N LYS A 76 12.77 8.35 -8.59
CA LYS A 76 13.32 8.04 -7.26
C LYS A 76 12.33 8.32 -6.13
N SER A 77 11.63 9.45 -6.18
CA SER A 77 10.61 9.80 -5.19
C SER A 77 9.45 8.80 -5.19
N ALA A 78 9.06 8.29 -6.37
CA ALA A 78 8.05 7.26 -6.50
C ALA A 78 8.50 5.92 -5.92
N MET A 79 9.72 5.51 -6.26
CA MET A 79 10.36 4.31 -5.73
C MET A 79 10.44 4.37 -4.19
N ALA A 80 10.90 5.49 -3.63
CA ALA A 80 10.97 5.67 -2.18
C ALA A 80 9.59 5.57 -1.49
N ALA A 81 8.55 6.14 -2.10
CA ALA A 81 7.18 5.99 -1.58
C ALA A 81 6.68 4.55 -1.64
N SER A 82 7.05 3.80 -2.69
CA SER A 82 6.72 2.37 -2.84
C SER A 82 7.39 1.50 -1.79
N LEU A 83 8.68 1.75 -1.53
CA LEU A 83 9.41 1.06 -0.46
C LEU A 83 8.78 1.32 0.91
N ASN A 84 8.41 2.57 1.21
CA ASN A 84 7.70 2.90 2.45
C ASN A 84 6.34 2.19 2.57
N LEU A 85 5.60 2.07 1.46
CA LEU A 85 4.35 1.33 1.42
C LEU A 85 4.55 -0.16 1.70
N ARG A 86 5.57 -0.77 1.07
CA ARG A 86 5.96 -2.18 1.30
C ARG A 86 6.36 -2.41 2.76
N ASP A 87 7.16 -1.52 3.34
CA ASP A 87 7.58 -1.61 4.75
C ASP A 87 6.39 -1.46 5.70
N SER A 88 5.46 -0.56 5.39
CA SER A 88 4.23 -0.36 6.16
C SER A 88 3.34 -1.61 6.12
N LEU A 89 3.21 -2.26 4.95
CA LEU A 89 2.49 -3.51 4.79
C LEU A 89 3.09 -4.62 5.66
N GLN A 90 4.42 -4.79 5.63
CA GLN A 90 5.10 -5.80 6.45
C GLN A 90 4.93 -5.53 7.96
N GLN A 91 4.95 -4.26 8.38
CA GLN A 91 4.68 -3.91 9.77
C GLN A 91 3.25 -4.23 10.18
N PHE A 92 2.28 -3.98 9.29
CA PHE A 92 0.89 -4.34 9.50
C PHE A 92 0.70 -5.86 9.58
N GLU A 93 1.30 -6.64 8.68
CA GLU A 93 1.28 -8.12 8.70
C GLU A 93 1.73 -8.69 10.05
N ARG A 94 2.85 -8.19 10.57
CA ARG A 94 3.37 -8.61 11.88
C ARG A 94 2.41 -8.32 13.04
N LEU A 95 1.64 -7.23 12.96
CA LEU A 95 0.61 -6.92 13.95
C LEU A 95 -0.65 -7.75 13.75
N ALA A 96 -1.06 -8.00 12.51
CA ALA A 96 -2.22 -8.82 12.18
C ALA A 96 -2.06 -10.26 12.70
N GLN A 97 -0.83 -10.79 12.70
CA GLN A 97 -0.50 -12.10 13.31
C GLN A 97 -0.75 -12.16 14.82
N THR A 98 -0.96 -11.03 15.50
CA THR A 98 -1.29 -11.00 16.93
C THR A 98 -2.79 -11.04 17.22
N LEU A 99 -3.61 -10.99 16.18
CA LEU A 99 -5.05 -11.19 16.27
C LEU A 99 -5.33 -12.69 16.39
N ASN A 100 -6.26 -13.06 17.25
CA ASN A 100 -6.46 -14.47 17.63
C ASN A 100 -7.93 -14.85 17.83
N GLY A 101 -8.88 -14.01 17.41
CA GLY A 101 -10.29 -14.38 17.46
C GLY A 101 -11.23 -13.20 17.30
N GLY A 102 -12.49 -13.44 17.68
CA GLY A 102 -13.61 -12.54 17.42
C GLY A 102 -14.47 -13.04 16.26
N ALA A 103 -15.77 -12.75 16.28
CA ALA A 103 -16.73 -13.28 15.31
C ALA A 103 -16.39 -12.87 13.87
N ASP A 104 -15.81 -11.68 13.68
CA ASP A 104 -15.49 -11.13 12.37
C ASP A 104 -14.05 -11.40 11.93
N PHE A 105 -13.24 -12.07 12.78
CA PHE A 105 -11.83 -12.34 12.46
C PHE A 105 -11.61 -13.14 11.16
N PRO A 106 -12.38 -14.21 10.86
CA PRO A 106 -12.21 -14.93 9.59
C PRO A 106 -12.51 -14.07 8.36
N ALA A 107 -13.47 -13.14 8.47
CA ALA A 107 -13.78 -12.21 7.38
C ALA A 107 -12.64 -11.20 7.20
N PHE A 108 -12.15 -10.63 8.30
CA PHE A 108 -11.00 -9.73 8.29
C PHE A 108 -9.74 -10.35 7.72
N GLU A 109 -9.41 -11.58 8.12
CA GLU A 109 -8.23 -12.29 7.63
C GLU A 109 -8.30 -12.51 6.11
N ARG A 110 -9.44 -13.00 5.60
CA ARG A 110 -9.65 -13.19 4.17
C ARG A 110 -9.51 -11.88 3.39
N ASP A 111 -10.17 -10.83 3.86
CA ASP A 111 -10.18 -9.54 3.15
C ASP A 111 -8.79 -8.87 3.20
N PHE A 112 -8.06 -9.08 4.30
CA PHE A 112 -6.66 -8.65 4.41
C PHE A 112 -5.74 -9.39 3.44
N LEU A 113 -5.85 -10.72 3.35
CA LEU A 113 -5.04 -11.50 2.42
C LEU A 113 -5.31 -11.12 0.96
N GLN A 114 -6.56 -10.82 0.62
CA GLN A 114 -6.93 -10.32 -0.71
C GLN A 114 -6.29 -8.94 -0.98
N PHE A 115 -6.45 -7.99 -0.05
CA PHE A 115 -5.85 -6.67 -0.14
C PHE A 115 -4.32 -6.74 -0.29
N ARG A 116 -3.67 -7.57 0.52
CA ARG A 116 -2.22 -7.82 0.47
C ARG A 116 -1.79 -8.31 -0.91
N SER A 117 -2.48 -9.31 -1.47
CA SER A 117 -2.15 -9.87 -2.78
C SER A 117 -2.27 -8.83 -3.89
N ASP A 118 -3.37 -8.06 -3.87
CA ASP A 118 -3.60 -7.02 -4.87
C ASP A 118 -2.58 -5.86 -4.74
N LEU A 119 -2.25 -5.48 -3.50
CA LEU A 119 -1.29 -4.42 -3.22
C LEU A 119 0.13 -4.81 -3.66
N LEU A 120 0.58 -6.03 -3.37
CA LEU A 120 1.89 -6.51 -3.80
C LEU A 120 2.01 -6.55 -5.32
N ARG A 121 0.98 -7.05 -6.02
CA ARG A 121 0.96 -7.04 -7.49
C ARG A 121 1.05 -5.62 -8.05
N PHE A 122 0.35 -4.68 -7.43
CA PHE A 122 0.41 -3.26 -7.81
C PHE A 122 1.80 -2.67 -7.61
N ILE A 123 2.42 -2.91 -6.45
CA ILE A 123 3.77 -2.44 -6.11
C ILE A 123 4.80 -3.01 -7.08
N GLU A 124 4.84 -4.34 -7.24
CA GLU A 124 5.83 -5.04 -8.05
C GLU A 124 5.80 -4.60 -9.51
N HIS A 125 4.60 -4.38 -10.07
CA HIS A 125 4.45 -3.89 -11.43
C HIS A 125 5.12 -2.52 -11.63
N HIS A 126 4.87 -1.57 -10.73
CA HIS A 126 5.41 -0.22 -10.87
C HIS A 126 6.88 -0.14 -10.49
N GLU A 127 7.33 -0.91 -9.50
CA GLU A 127 8.74 -1.01 -9.13
C GLU A 127 9.58 -1.53 -10.29
N ALA A 128 9.12 -2.56 -11.02
CA ALA A 128 9.82 -3.05 -12.21
C ALA A 128 10.01 -1.95 -13.26
N ILE A 129 8.95 -1.20 -13.59
CA ILE A 129 9.02 -0.10 -14.56
C ILE A 129 9.97 1.00 -14.09
N TRP A 130 9.90 1.39 -12.82
CA TRP A 130 10.75 2.44 -12.28
C TRP A 130 12.22 2.02 -12.18
N CYS A 131 12.51 0.75 -11.86
CA CYS A 131 13.86 0.19 -11.92
C CYS A 131 14.42 0.30 -13.34
N ASP A 132 13.71 -0.19 -14.36
CA ASP A 132 14.14 -0.11 -15.76
C ASP A 132 14.42 1.36 -16.19
N LEU A 133 13.57 2.29 -15.75
CA LEU A 133 13.73 3.72 -16.03
C LEU A 133 14.95 4.34 -15.33
N LEU A 134 15.34 3.85 -14.15
CA LEU A 134 16.52 4.31 -13.43
C LEU A 134 17.81 3.67 -13.96
N GLU A 135 17.76 2.40 -14.37
CA GLU A 135 18.89 1.66 -14.92
C GLU A 135 19.26 2.09 -16.34
N SER A 136 18.28 2.45 -17.17
CA SER A 136 18.51 3.00 -18.53
C SER A 136 19.24 4.35 -18.57
N GLN A 137 19.73 4.83 -17.42
CA GLN A 137 20.54 6.05 -17.27
C GLN A 137 22.00 5.77 -16.87
N TYR A 138 22.35 4.50 -16.62
CA TYR A 138 23.73 4.02 -16.47
C TYR A 138 24.24 3.50 -17.81
#